data_AF-A0A955V9H2-F1
#
_entry.id   AF-A0A955V9H2-F1
#
_cell.length_a   1.000
_cell.length_b   1.000
_cell.length_c   1.000
_cell.angle_alpha   90.00
_cell.angle_beta   90.00
_cell.angle_gamma   90.00
#
_symmetry.space_group_name_H-M   'P 1'
#
loop_
_entity.id
_entity.type
_entity.pdbx_description
1 polymer ?
#
loop_
_entity_poly.entity_id
_entity_poly.type
_entity_poly.pdbx_seq_one_letter_code
_entity_poly.pdbx_strand_id
1 'polypeptide(L)' 'MTDLAELRAPAAGQRVVRLPELDNVPLTAPVAAIVDHPHFQRLRRVRQLGPTWLVYPGATHTRFEHALGVYGTA' A
#
# COMPACT_ATOMS: atom_id res chain seq x y z
N MET A 1 -16.48 -3.89 11.03
CA MET A 1 -15.17 -3.33 11.37
C MET A 1 -14.34 -4.48 11.89
N THR A 2 -13.61 -5.13 11.00
CA THR A 2 -12.97 -6.43 11.23
C THR A 2 -11.66 -6.23 11.98
N ASP A 3 -11.50 -6.82 13.16
CA ASP A 3 -10.25 -6.78 13.94
C ASP A 3 -9.17 -7.61 13.22
N LEU A 4 -8.37 -6.94 12.38
CA LEU A 4 -7.20 -7.55 11.74
C LEU A 4 -6.02 -7.47 12.71
N ALA A 5 -5.70 -8.58 13.35
CA ALA A 5 -4.54 -8.72 14.25
C ALA A 5 -3.22 -8.23 13.63
N GLU A 6 -3.14 -8.19 12.30
CA GLU A 6 -1.98 -7.77 11.51
C GLU A 6 -1.74 -6.26 11.48
N LEU A 7 -2.71 -5.45 11.90
CA LEU A 7 -2.60 -3.99 12.02
C LEU A 7 -2.23 -3.52 13.44
N ARG A 8 -2.03 -4.46 14.38
CA ARG A 8 -1.43 -4.12 15.68
C ARG A 8 -0.02 -3.57 15.48
N ALA A 9 0.39 -2.65 16.36
CA ALA A 9 1.66 -1.94 16.30
C ALA A 9 2.83 -2.87 15.87
N PRO A 10 3.69 -2.42 14.94
CA PRO A 10 4.69 -3.27 14.33
C PRO A 10 5.60 -3.91 15.38
N ALA A 11 5.74 -5.24 15.32
CA ALA A 11 6.69 -5.96 16.15
C ALA A 11 8.14 -5.60 15.73
N ALA A 12 9.07 -5.60 16.68
CA ALA A 12 10.47 -5.31 16.38
C ALA A 12 11.03 -6.26 15.30
N GLY A 13 11.47 -5.70 14.16
CA GLY A 13 11.96 -6.47 13.01
C GLY A 13 10.97 -6.64 11.85
N GLN A 14 9.75 -6.11 11.97
CA GLN A 14 8.73 -6.20 10.93
C GLN A 14 9.01 -5.20 9.78
N ARG A 15 8.83 -5.66 8.53
CA ARG A 15 9.03 -4.83 7.33
C ARG A 15 7.94 -3.76 7.28
N VAL A 16 8.34 -2.51 7.08
CA VAL A 16 7.43 -1.36 7.02
C VAL A 16 7.50 -0.73 5.64
N VAL A 17 6.34 -0.39 5.08
CA VAL A 17 6.27 0.48 3.90
C VAL A 17 5.86 1.88 4.33
N ARG A 18 6.71 2.85 3.99
CA ARG A 18 6.43 4.28 4.19
C ARG A 18 5.70 4.83 2.98
N LEU A 19 4.54 5.44 3.22
CA LEU A 19 3.77 6.14 2.19
C LEU A 19 3.85 7.65 2.46
N PRO A 20 3.90 8.52 1.45
CA PRO A 20 4.09 9.96 1.67
C PRO A 20 2.98 10.64 2.48
N GLU A 21 1.74 10.17 2.35
CA GLU A 21 0.53 10.79 2.92
C GLU A 21 -0.12 9.95 4.02
N LEU A 22 0.46 8.79 4.37
CA LEU A 22 -0.08 7.85 5.36
C LEU A 22 1.01 7.41 6.34
N ASP A 23 0.60 7.11 7.57
CA ASP A 23 1.46 6.48 8.56
C ASP A 23 2.05 5.15 8.07
N ASN A 24 3.10 4.71 8.74
CA ASN A 24 3.83 3.47 8.44
C ASN A 24 2.88 2.26 8.34
N VAL A 25 2.85 1.59 7.18
CA VAL A 25 2.05 0.37 7.00
C VAL A 25 2.86 -0.85 7.44
N PRO A 26 2.46 -1.56 8.51
CA PRO A 26 3.16 -2.76 8.97
C PRO A 26 2.90 -3.93 8.04
N LEU A 27 3.95 -4.58 7.53
CA LEU A 27 3.84 -5.81 6.74
C LEU A 27 4.23 -7.01 7.60
N THR A 28 3.24 -7.73 8.10
CA THR A 28 3.42 -9.08 8.68
C THR A 28 3.95 -10.04 7.61
N ALA A 29 4.42 -11.22 8.01
CA ALA A 29 4.90 -12.21 7.04
C ALA A 29 3.84 -12.61 5.97
N PRO A 30 2.56 -12.86 6.31
CA PRO A 30 1.53 -13.17 5.31
C PRO A 30 1.26 -12.01 4.36
N VAL A 31 1.12 -10.79 4.88
CA VAL A 31 0.88 -9.61 4.03
C VAL A 31 2.10 -9.29 3.18
N ALA A 32 3.32 -9.45 3.70
CA ALA A 32 4.53 -9.29 2.91
C ALA A 32 4.55 -10.27 1.72
N ALA A 33 4.16 -11.53 1.91
CA ALA A 33 4.05 -12.51 0.83
C ALA A 33 3.04 -12.10 -0.25
N ILE A 34 1.89 -11.52 0.15
CA ILE A 34 0.91 -10.96 -0.78
C ILE A 34 1.49 -9.75 -1.52
N VAL A 35 2.13 -8.83 -0.80
CA VAL A 35 2.70 -7.61 -1.37
C VAL A 35 3.79 -7.93 -2.37
N ASP A 36 4.66 -8.90 -2.07
CA ASP A 36 5.77 -9.30 -2.94
C ASP A 36 5.30 -10.19 -4.12
N HIS A 37 4.04 -10.63 -4.14
CA HIS A 37 3.49 -11.42 -5.24
C HIS A 37 3.45 -10.61 -6.55
N PRO A 38 3.81 -11.20 -7.72
CA PRO A 38 3.82 -10.49 -9.00
C PRO A 38 2.51 -9.80 -9.36
N HIS A 39 1.37 -10.40 -9.02
CA HIS A 39 0.05 -9.80 -9.26
C HIS A 39 -0.19 -8.52 -8.45
N PHE A 40 0.33 -8.44 -7.23
CA PHE A 40 0.23 -7.23 -6.40
C PHE A 40 1.24 -6.18 -6.86
N GLN A 41 2.48 -6.59 -7.18
CA GLN A 41 3.51 -5.70 -7.73
C GLN A 41 3.08 -5.06 -9.07
N ARG A 42 2.21 -5.72 -9.86
CA ARG A 42 1.61 -5.14 -11.07
C ARG A 42 0.92 -3.80 -10.81
N LEU A 43 0.36 -3.59 -9.62
CA LEU A 43 -0.35 -2.37 -9.26
C LEU A 43 0.53 -1.12 -9.32
N ARG A 44 1.87 -1.26 -9.25
CA ARG A 44 2.83 -0.16 -9.44
C ARG A 44 2.75 0.48 -10.83
N ARG A 45 2.20 -0.23 -11.83
CA ARG A 45 2.06 0.23 -13.21
C ARG A 45 0.66 0.75 -13.53
N VAL A 46 -0.28 0.62 -12.59
CA VAL A 46 -1.66 1.07 -12.77
C VAL A 46 -1.82 2.41 -12.06
N ARG A 47 -1.98 3.50 -12.82
CA ARG A 47 -2.25 4.83 -12.26
C ARG A 47 -3.61 4.86 -11.59
N GLN A 48 -3.71 5.51 -10.44
CA GLN A 48 -4.99 5.63 -9.71
C GLN A 48 -6.04 6.38 -10.54
N LEU A 49 -5.65 7.48 -11.18
CA LEU A 49 -6.57 8.37 -11.92
C LEU A 49 -6.44 8.24 -13.44
N GLY A 50 -5.92 7.13 -13.95
CA GLY A 50 -5.80 6.90 -15.40
C GLY A 50 -4.97 8.00 -16.10
N PRO A 51 -5.46 8.63 -17.19
CA PRO A 51 -4.72 9.64 -17.96
C PRO A 51 -4.65 11.03 -17.30
N THR A 52 -5.27 11.22 -16.12
CA THR A 52 -5.36 12.52 -15.42
C THR A 52 -3.99 13.15 -15.17
N TRP A 53 -2.92 12.35 -15.05
CA TRP A 53 -1.54 12.85 -14.92
C TRP A 53 -1.06 13.71 -16.10
N LEU A 54 -1.72 13.62 -17.27
CA LEU A 54 -1.44 14.46 -18.44
C LEU A 54 -1.94 15.90 -18.27
N VAL A 55 -2.95 16.11 -17.43
CA VAL A 55 -3.54 17.42 -17.14
C VAL A 55 -3.05 17.94 -15.79
N TYR A 56 -2.93 17.05 -14.81
CA TYR A 56 -2.47 17.34 -13.46
C TYR A 56 -1.18 16.57 -13.19
N PRO A 57 0.01 17.18 -13.37
CA PRO A 57 1.28 16.47 -13.30
C PRO A 57 1.57 15.87 -11.91
N GLY A 58 0.88 16.33 -10.85
CA GLY A 58 0.94 15.73 -9.51
C GLY A 58 0.13 14.42 -9.34
N ALA A 59 -0.74 14.06 -10.29
CA ALA A 59 -1.56 12.84 -10.24
C ALA A 59 -0.75 11.58 -10.63
N THR A 60 0.44 11.42 -10.07
CA THR A 60 1.38 10.34 -10.37
C THR A 60 1.10 9.05 -9.62
N HIS A 61 0.22 9.11 -8.63
CA HIS A 61 -0.05 8.00 -7.72
C HIS A 61 -0.63 6.76 -8.43
N THR A 62 -0.35 5.59 -7.85
CA THR A 62 -0.61 4.26 -8.40
C THR A 62 -1.59 3.48 -7.51
N ARG A 63 -2.19 2.42 -8.05
CA ARG A 63 -3.06 1.53 -7.28
C ARG A 63 -2.31 0.79 -6.16
N PHE A 64 -0.99 0.68 -6.24
CA PHE A 64 -0.16 -0.02 -5.26
C PHE A 64 -0.20 0.67 -3.89
N GLU A 65 0.13 1.96 -3.84
CA GLU A 65 0.13 2.72 -2.58
C GLU A 65 -1.28 2.95 -2.06
N HIS A 66 -2.27 3.12 -2.95
CA HIS A 66 -3.66 3.19 -2.54
C HIS A 66 -4.13 1.89 -1.84
N ALA A 67 -3.82 0.72 -2.40
CA ALA A 67 -4.22 -0.56 -1.79
C ALA A 67 -3.55 -0.78 -0.42
N LEU A 68 -2.27 -0.45 -0.30
CA LEU A 68 -1.56 -0.48 0.99
C LEU A 68 -2.15 0.51 2.00
N GLY A 69 -2.54 1.69 1.54
CA GLY A 69 -3.18 2.68 2.39
C GLY A 69 -4.54 2.25 2.91
N VAL A 70 -5.37 1.66 2.05
CA VAL A 70 -6.66 1.06 2.46
C VAL A 70 -6.43 -0.02 3.52
N TYR A 71 -5.44 -0.91 3.32
CA TYR A 71 -5.08 -1.91 4.33
C TYR A 71 -4.68 -1.26 5.66
N GLY A 72 -3.86 -0.21 5.66
CA GLY A 72 -3.45 0.50 6.88
C GLY A 72 -4.59 1.22 7.61
N THR A 73 -5.70 1.54 6.92
CA THR A 73 -6.88 2.21 7.51
C THR A 73 -8.05 1.27 7.84
N ALA A 74 -7.98 -0.01 7.43
CA ALA A 74 -9.05 -0.99 7.60
C ALA A 74 -9.17 -1.46 9.06
#